data_AF-X1NA62-F1
#
_entry.id   AF-X1NA62-F1
#
_cell.length_a   1.000
_cell.length_b   1.000
_cell.length_c   1.000
_cell.angle_alpha   90.00
_cell.angle_beta   90.00
_cell.angle_gamma   90.00
#
_symmetry.space_group_name_H-M   'P 1'
#
loop_
_entity.id
_entity.type
_entity.pdbx_description
1 polymer ?
#
loop_
_entity_poly.entity_id
_entity_poly.type
_entity_poly.pdbx_seq_one_letter_code
_entity_poly.pdbx_strand_id
1 'polypeptide(L)'
;MRIEIPQINKWTRDTGVANILKALTPAYREKHLVTLSFKHCHFISAEAVVILAGTKFLRDSKKFPTDIDMNTLDVDVKQFLGKARFLGLFGHRPYPWAGNSLPIYRQRELFKEGILDYIDQEILQRHEMPDMSEILHKEIRRAFFELFGNVFYHSRSSIGGLVCGQVYPNSEEIQIVFYDAGIGLARCVREVVSSFQSDDKAIEWALR
;
A
#
# COMPACT_ATOMS: atom_id res chain seq x y z
N MET A 1 -2.36 -18.21 -15.57
CA MET A 1 -1.53 -18.60 -14.41
C MET A 1 -2.31 -18.35 -13.13
N ARG A 2 -2.30 -19.28 -12.16
CA ARG A 2 -2.86 -19.06 -10.82
C ARG A 2 -1.71 -18.80 -9.84
N ILE A 3 -1.86 -17.80 -8.96
CA ILE A 3 -0.89 -17.49 -7.89
C ILE A 3 -1.59 -17.67 -6.56
N GLU A 4 -1.05 -18.52 -5.70
CA GLU A 4 -1.51 -18.68 -4.32
C GLU A 4 -0.94 -17.54 -3.45
N ILE A 5 -1.83 -16.77 -2.84
CA ILE A 5 -1.48 -15.65 -1.97
C ILE A 5 -1.22 -16.19 -0.56
N PRO A 6 -0.03 -15.95 0.01
CA PRO A 6 0.25 -16.38 1.37
C PRO A 6 -0.54 -15.53 2.37
N GLN A 7 -0.73 -16.05 3.57
CA GLN A 7 -1.15 -15.25 4.71
C GLN A 7 -0.04 -14.26 5.08
N ILE A 8 -0.40 -12.99 5.29
CA ILE A 8 0.53 -11.96 5.79
C ILE A 8 -0.04 -11.38 7.06
N ASN A 9 0.73 -11.52 8.14
CA ASN A 9 0.42 -10.93 9.42
C ASN A 9 1.38 -9.77 9.70
N LYS A 10 0.83 -8.66 10.22
CA LYS A 10 1.59 -7.49 10.70
C LYS A 10 2.68 -7.86 11.72
N TRP A 11 2.51 -8.96 12.46
CA TRP A 11 3.46 -9.41 13.49
C TRP A 11 4.60 -10.30 12.95
N THR A 12 4.58 -10.65 11.67
CA THR A 12 5.59 -11.50 11.02
C THR A 12 6.29 -10.76 9.86
N ARG A 13 6.49 -9.44 9.98
CA ARG A 13 6.74 -8.47 8.88
C ARG A 13 7.76 -8.92 7.83
N ASP A 14 8.95 -9.33 8.26
CA ASP A 14 10.07 -9.55 7.33
C ASP A 14 9.87 -10.78 6.43
N THR A 15 9.27 -11.86 6.95
CA THR A 15 8.98 -13.05 6.16
C THR A 15 7.72 -12.86 5.31
N GLY A 16 6.71 -12.16 5.83
CA GLY A 16 5.43 -11.96 5.14
C GLY A 16 5.57 -11.17 3.83
N VAL A 17 6.19 -9.99 3.88
CA VAL A 17 6.37 -9.14 2.70
C VAL A 17 7.26 -9.81 1.65
N ALA A 18 8.37 -10.44 2.07
CA ALA A 18 9.23 -11.17 1.15
C ALA A 18 8.48 -12.33 0.47
N ASN A 19 7.64 -13.05 1.20
CA ASN A 19 6.88 -14.18 0.67
C ASN A 19 5.86 -13.75 -0.38
N ILE A 20 5.12 -12.66 -0.16
CA ILE A 20 4.16 -12.19 -1.17
C ILE A 20 4.86 -11.63 -2.40
N LEU A 21 5.95 -10.90 -2.24
CA LEU A 21 6.73 -10.39 -3.37
C LEU A 21 7.30 -11.55 -4.20
N LYS A 22 7.79 -12.61 -3.53
CA LYS A 22 8.22 -13.84 -4.19
C LYS A 22 7.07 -14.52 -4.93
N ALA A 23 5.90 -14.68 -4.31
CA ALA A 23 4.73 -15.28 -4.93
C ALA A 23 4.25 -14.49 -6.17
N LEU A 24 4.31 -13.15 -6.11
CA LEU A 24 3.89 -12.26 -7.20
C LEU A 24 4.96 -12.04 -8.27
N THR A 25 6.21 -12.48 -8.06
CA THR A 25 7.31 -12.27 -9.01
C THR A 25 6.96 -12.71 -10.45
N PRO A 26 6.31 -13.88 -10.69
CA PRO A 26 5.90 -14.29 -12.02
C PRO A 26 4.86 -13.35 -12.66
N ALA A 27 4.02 -12.69 -11.85
CA ALA A 27 2.96 -11.80 -12.32
C ALA A 27 3.49 -10.56 -13.05
N TYR A 28 4.73 -10.13 -12.80
CA TYR A 28 5.27 -8.93 -13.47
C TYR A 28 5.64 -9.15 -14.94
N ARG A 29 5.84 -10.41 -15.34
CA ARG A 29 6.28 -10.81 -16.70
C ARG A 29 5.21 -11.56 -17.48
N GLU A 30 4.28 -12.22 -16.78
CA GLU A 30 3.18 -12.95 -17.41
C GLU A 30 2.26 -11.99 -18.19
N LYS A 31 2.09 -12.25 -19.49
CA LYS A 31 1.24 -11.42 -20.37
C LYS A 31 -0.21 -11.89 -20.36
N HIS A 32 -0.44 -13.17 -20.08
CA HIS A 32 -1.77 -13.77 -20.01
C HIS A 32 -2.44 -13.53 -18.66
N LEU A 33 -3.65 -14.08 -18.51
CA LEU A 33 -4.44 -13.97 -17.29
C LEU A 33 -3.68 -14.51 -16.08
N VAL A 34 -3.59 -13.66 -15.06
CA VAL A 34 -3.13 -14.04 -13.71
C VAL A 34 -4.34 -14.03 -12.78
N THR A 35 -4.65 -15.17 -12.18
CA THR A 35 -5.72 -15.30 -11.19
C THR A 35 -5.11 -15.41 -9.80
N LEU A 36 -5.52 -14.53 -8.89
CA LEU A 36 -5.09 -14.53 -7.49
C LEU A 36 -5.99 -15.49 -6.69
N SER A 37 -5.39 -16.48 -6.05
CA SER A 37 -6.05 -17.47 -5.20
C SER A 37 -5.69 -17.23 -3.74
N PHE A 38 -6.67 -17.24 -2.86
CA PHE A 38 -6.51 -17.01 -1.42
C PHE A 38 -6.73 -18.30 -0.61
N LYS A 39 -6.62 -19.46 -1.26
CA LYS A 39 -6.98 -20.78 -0.69
C LYS A 39 -6.30 -21.10 0.65
N HIS A 40 -5.12 -20.56 0.88
CA HIS A 40 -4.32 -20.75 2.10
C HIS A 40 -4.15 -19.47 2.92
N CYS A 41 -4.98 -18.47 2.66
CA CYS A 41 -4.95 -17.15 3.30
C CYS A 41 -6.20 -16.99 4.16
N HIS A 42 -6.03 -17.04 5.48
CA HIS A 42 -7.12 -16.82 6.45
C HIS A 42 -7.01 -15.45 7.13
N PHE A 43 -5.93 -14.72 6.87
CA PHE A 43 -5.72 -13.36 7.32
C PHE A 43 -4.86 -12.60 6.30
N ILE A 44 -5.16 -11.33 6.09
CA ILE A 44 -4.38 -10.47 5.21
C ILE A 44 -4.25 -9.07 5.79
N SER A 45 -3.01 -8.54 5.84
CA SER A 45 -2.73 -7.19 6.36
C SER A 45 -2.87 -6.11 5.27
N ALA A 46 -2.92 -4.85 5.71
CA ALA A 46 -2.87 -3.71 4.80
C ALA A 46 -1.61 -3.69 3.91
N GLU A 47 -0.47 -4.20 4.39
CA GLU A 47 0.77 -4.29 3.59
C GLU A 47 0.59 -5.21 2.38
N ALA A 48 -0.04 -6.36 2.59
CA ALA A 48 -0.34 -7.30 1.51
C ALA A 48 -1.28 -6.65 0.49
N VAL A 49 -2.30 -5.94 0.96
CA VAL A 49 -3.31 -5.31 0.11
C VAL A 49 -2.69 -4.24 -0.79
N VAL A 50 -1.81 -3.37 -0.30
CA VAL A 50 -1.16 -2.37 -1.16
C VAL A 50 -0.23 -3.02 -2.19
N ILE A 51 0.47 -4.09 -1.83
CA ILE A 51 1.35 -4.84 -2.77
C ILE A 51 0.51 -5.49 -3.88
N LEU A 52 -0.62 -6.11 -3.52
CA LEU A 52 -1.55 -6.71 -4.48
C LEU A 52 -2.17 -5.65 -5.39
N ALA A 53 -2.62 -4.53 -4.83
CA ALA A 53 -3.19 -3.41 -5.58
C ALA A 53 -2.14 -2.81 -6.53
N GLY A 54 -0.92 -2.58 -6.05
CA GLY A 54 0.22 -2.14 -6.87
C GLY A 54 0.50 -3.08 -8.02
N THR A 55 0.51 -4.39 -7.76
CA THR A 55 0.68 -5.42 -8.80
C THR A 55 -0.44 -5.36 -9.84
N LYS A 56 -1.70 -5.23 -9.41
CA LYS A 56 -2.86 -5.05 -10.32
C LYS A 56 -2.68 -3.81 -11.20
N PHE A 57 -2.36 -2.65 -10.63
CA PHE A 57 -2.19 -1.42 -11.39
C PHE A 57 -0.99 -1.45 -12.34
N LEU A 58 0.11 -2.12 -11.97
CA LEU A 58 1.27 -2.33 -12.85
C LEU A 58 0.95 -3.26 -14.02
N ARG A 59 0.10 -4.26 -13.79
CA ARG A 59 -0.36 -5.15 -14.86
C ARG A 59 -1.34 -4.43 -15.78
N ASP A 60 -2.27 -3.66 -15.22
CA ASP A 60 -3.23 -2.83 -15.98
C ASP A 60 -2.52 -1.81 -16.87
N SER A 61 -1.46 -1.15 -16.39
CA SER A 61 -0.68 -0.19 -17.19
C SER A 61 -0.04 -0.85 -18.42
N LYS A 62 0.21 -2.15 -18.37
CA LYS A 62 0.70 -2.99 -19.49
C LYS A 62 -0.40 -3.70 -20.26
N LYS A 63 -1.68 -3.51 -19.89
CA LYS A 63 -2.84 -4.23 -20.43
C LYS A 63 -2.77 -5.75 -20.21
N PHE A 64 -2.11 -6.19 -19.14
CA PHE A 64 -2.06 -7.62 -18.77
C PHE A 64 -3.22 -7.96 -17.82
N PRO A 65 -4.09 -8.91 -18.16
CA PRO A 65 -5.31 -9.16 -17.39
C PRO A 65 -5.02 -9.83 -16.05
N THR A 66 -5.70 -9.36 -15.00
CA THR A 66 -5.60 -9.93 -13.65
C THR A 66 -6.99 -10.11 -13.08
N ASP A 67 -7.22 -11.25 -12.44
CA ASP A 67 -8.50 -11.61 -11.83
C ASP A 67 -8.31 -12.19 -10.43
N ILE A 68 -9.39 -12.30 -9.68
CA ILE A 68 -9.44 -12.87 -8.33
C ILE A 68 -10.37 -14.07 -8.27
N ASP A 69 -9.90 -15.16 -7.67
CA ASP A 69 -10.74 -16.33 -7.45
C ASP A 69 -11.58 -16.16 -6.18
N MET A 70 -12.81 -15.66 -6.37
CA MET A 70 -13.75 -15.41 -5.28
C MET A 70 -14.13 -16.67 -4.47
N ASN A 71 -13.95 -17.87 -5.02
CA ASN A 71 -14.28 -19.12 -4.32
C ASN A 71 -13.19 -19.55 -3.33
N THR A 72 -12.02 -18.91 -3.38
CA THR A 72 -10.88 -19.20 -2.50
C THR A 72 -10.76 -18.26 -1.32
N LEU A 73 -11.63 -17.25 -1.25
CA LEU A 73 -11.63 -16.28 -0.16
C LEU A 73 -12.33 -16.84 1.07
N ASP A 74 -11.58 -16.92 2.17
CA ASP A 74 -12.17 -17.02 3.50
C ASP A 74 -13.12 -15.84 3.77
N VAL A 75 -14.12 -16.04 4.63
CA VAL A 75 -15.13 -15.03 4.97
C VAL A 75 -14.51 -13.74 5.50
N ASP A 76 -13.51 -13.83 6.38
CA ASP A 76 -12.90 -12.68 7.02
C ASP A 76 -12.00 -11.92 6.03
N VAL A 77 -11.26 -12.66 5.21
CA VAL A 77 -10.44 -12.10 4.13
C VAL A 77 -11.33 -11.39 3.10
N LYS A 78 -12.44 -12.00 2.69
CA LYS A 78 -13.40 -11.38 1.77
C LYS A 78 -13.96 -10.08 2.32
N GLN A 79 -14.36 -10.08 3.59
CA GLN A 79 -14.87 -8.87 4.24
C GLN A 79 -13.81 -7.78 4.30
N PHE A 80 -12.57 -8.11 4.71
CA PHE A 80 -11.49 -7.14 4.79
C PHE A 80 -11.15 -6.55 3.42
N LEU A 81 -10.97 -7.38 2.39
CA LEU A 81 -10.71 -6.92 1.03
C LEU A 81 -11.86 -6.08 0.45
N GLY A 82 -13.11 -6.42 0.79
CA GLY A 82 -14.28 -5.64 0.41
C GLY A 82 -14.31 -4.25 1.05
N LYS A 83 -14.03 -4.17 2.36
CA LYS A 83 -13.94 -2.94 3.15
C LYS A 83 -12.76 -2.06 2.74
N ALA A 84 -11.63 -2.68 2.40
CA ALA A 84 -10.45 -2.02 1.84
C ALA A 84 -10.67 -1.51 0.40
N ARG A 85 -11.84 -1.76 -0.20
CA ARG A 85 -12.18 -1.49 -1.62
C ARG A 85 -11.29 -2.22 -2.62
N PHE A 86 -10.50 -3.21 -2.20
CA PHE A 86 -9.64 -4.01 -3.07
C PHE A 86 -10.45 -4.84 -4.09
N LEU A 87 -11.56 -5.45 -3.67
CA LEU A 87 -12.43 -6.22 -4.58
C LEU A 87 -13.03 -5.33 -5.69
N GLY A 88 -13.15 -4.03 -5.45
CA GLY A 88 -13.56 -3.04 -6.45
C GLY A 88 -12.62 -2.93 -7.64
N LEU A 89 -11.33 -3.24 -7.44
CA LEU A 89 -10.33 -3.27 -8.52
C LEU A 89 -10.60 -4.39 -9.56
N PHE A 90 -11.46 -5.34 -9.21
CA PHE A 90 -11.88 -6.48 -10.05
C PHE A 90 -13.36 -6.37 -10.47
N GLY A 91 -14.01 -5.23 -10.25
CA GLY A 91 -15.40 -5.00 -10.66
C GLY A 91 -16.46 -5.51 -9.69
N HIS A 92 -16.06 -5.95 -8.49
CA HIS A 92 -17.03 -6.27 -7.43
C HIS A 92 -17.47 -5.00 -6.69
N ARG A 93 -18.70 -4.99 -6.16
CA ARG A 93 -19.18 -3.85 -5.38
C ARG A 93 -18.36 -3.70 -4.10
N PRO A 94 -17.80 -2.50 -3.81
CA PRO A 94 -17.14 -2.25 -2.53
C PRO A 94 -18.16 -2.29 -1.39
N TYR A 95 -17.68 -2.56 -0.19
CA TYR A 95 -18.56 -2.52 0.99
C TYR A 95 -18.79 -1.05 1.38
N PRO A 96 -20.00 -0.67 1.83
CA PRO A 96 -20.33 0.73 2.08
C PRO A 96 -19.70 1.29 3.37
N TRP A 97 -19.05 0.47 4.19
CA TRP A 97 -18.35 0.89 5.39
C TRP A 97 -16.94 0.28 5.45
N ALA A 98 -16.02 0.95 6.15
CA ALA A 98 -14.63 0.55 6.22
C ALA A 98 -14.33 -0.44 7.37
N GLY A 99 -15.09 -0.40 8.48
CA GLY A 99 -14.78 -1.20 9.69
C GLY A 99 -13.30 -1.03 10.05
N ASN A 100 -12.59 -2.08 10.48
CA ASN A 100 -11.16 -1.96 10.83
C ASN A 100 -10.21 -1.74 9.64
N SER A 101 -10.69 -1.49 8.42
CA SER A 101 -9.85 -1.18 7.26
C SER A 101 -9.83 0.32 6.99
N LEU A 102 -8.74 0.80 6.40
CA LEU A 102 -8.68 2.07 5.70
C LEU A 102 -8.67 1.75 4.19
N PRO A 103 -9.66 2.24 3.41
CA PRO A 103 -9.78 1.93 1.99
C PRO A 103 -8.52 2.26 1.18
N ILE A 104 -8.26 1.48 0.13
CA ILE A 104 -7.20 1.82 -0.81
C ILE A 104 -7.50 3.19 -1.44
N TYR A 105 -6.57 4.11 -1.30
CA TYR A 105 -6.55 5.36 -2.02
C TYR A 105 -5.34 5.39 -2.96
N ARG A 106 -5.60 5.75 -4.22
CA ARG A 106 -4.59 5.84 -5.27
C ARG A 106 -4.60 7.23 -5.84
N GLN A 107 -3.41 7.75 -6.08
CA GLN A 107 -3.23 9.03 -6.71
C GLN A 107 -2.04 9.02 -7.65
N ARG A 108 -2.22 9.54 -8.86
CA ARG A 108 -1.22 9.50 -9.95
C ARG A 108 -0.30 10.72 -9.96
N GLU A 109 -0.80 11.84 -9.49
CA GLU A 109 -0.11 13.14 -9.48
C GLU A 109 -0.33 13.82 -8.13
N LEU A 110 0.61 14.65 -7.70
CA LEU A 110 0.47 15.36 -6.44
C LEU A 110 -0.70 16.36 -6.52
N PHE A 111 -1.70 16.09 -5.69
CA PHE A 111 -2.93 16.84 -5.54
C PHE A 111 -3.25 16.85 -4.06
N LYS A 112 -3.00 18.01 -3.44
CA LYS A 112 -2.94 18.17 -2.00
C LYS A 112 -4.29 17.93 -1.35
N GLU A 113 -5.34 18.47 -1.95
CA GLU A 113 -6.71 18.43 -1.45
C GLU A 113 -7.17 16.97 -1.33
N GLY A 114 -6.95 16.13 -2.35
CA GLY A 114 -7.32 14.71 -2.29
C GLY A 114 -6.58 13.92 -1.20
N ILE A 115 -5.30 14.25 -0.94
CA ILE A 115 -4.53 13.63 0.15
C ILE A 115 -5.11 14.05 1.51
N LEU A 116 -5.37 15.35 1.69
CA LEU A 116 -5.92 15.88 2.93
C LEU A 116 -7.33 15.36 3.18
N ASP A 117 -8.17 15.27 2.15
CA ASP A 117 -9.51 14.69 2.22
C ASP A 117 -9.45 13.23 2.66
N TYR A 118 -8.53 12.43 2.11
CA TYR A 118 -8.33 11.05 2.54
C TYR A 118 -7.91 10.98 4.02
N ILE A 119 -6.95 11.80 4.44
CA ILE A 119 -6.49 11.83 5.84
C ILE A 119 -7.64 12.22 6.77
N ASP A 120 -8.40 13.24 6.42
CA ASP A 120 -9.48 13.74 7.25
C ASP A 120 -10.62 12.73 7.35
N GLN A 121 -11.12 12.24 6.21
CA GLN A 121 -12.31 11.41 6.15
C GLN A 121 -12.05 9.97 6.58
N GLU A 122 -10.94 9.39 6.13
CA GLU A 122 -10.68 7.96 6.33
C GLU A 122 -9.86 7.70 7.58
N ILE A 123 -9.07 8.66 8.10
CA ILE A 123 -8.18 8.47 9.27
C ILE A 123 -8.64 9.30 10.48
N LEU A 124 -8.67 10.64 10.38
CA LEU A 124 -8.83 11.52 11.54
C LEU A 124 -10.27 11.58 12.07
N GLN A 125 -11.28 11.47 11.21
CA GLN A 125 -12.71 11.49 11.61
C GLN A 125 -13.22 10.13 12.11
N ARG A 126 -12.33 9.14 12.23
CA ARG A 126 -12.69 7.83 12.73
C ARG A 126 -13.02 7.86 14.22
N HIS A 127 -14.06 7.13 14.60
CA HIS A 127 -14.44 6.98 15.99
C HIS A 127 -13.39 6.26 16.86
N GLU A 128 -12.48 5.48 16.24
CA GLU A 128 -11.37 4.84 16.95
C GLU A 128 -10.21 5.82 17.26
N MET A 129 -10.21 7.02 16.68
CA MET A 129 -9.19 8.02 16.98
C MET A 129 -9.48 8.68 18.34
N PRO A 130 -8.44 8.92 19.17
CA PRO A 130 -8.60 9.67 20.39
C PRO A 130 -8.92 11.13 20.09
N ASP A 131 -9.45 11.84 21.09
CA ASP A 131 -9.55 13.30 21.02
C ASP A 131 -8.14 13.90 20.87
N MET A 132 -8.01 14.79 19.89
CA MET A 132 -6.73 15.42 19.54
C MET A 132 -6.90 16.94 19.46
N SER A 133 -5.83 17.66 19.78
CA SER A 133 -5.79 19.10 19.59
C SER A 133 -5.75 19.46 18.10
N GLU A 134 -6.21 20.66 17.76
CA GLU A 134 -6.12 21.19 16.38
C GLU A 134 -4.66 21.22 15.87
N ILE A 135 -3.71 21.51 16.76
CA ILE A 135 -2.28 21.50 16.46
C ILE A 135 -1.85 20.09 16.06
N LEU A 136 -2.25 19.06 16.82
CA LEU A 136 -1.92 17.68 16.51
C LEU A 136 -2.55 17.23 15.18
N HIS A 137 -3.79 17.61 14.90
CA HIS A 137 -4.41 17.36 13.58
C HIS A 137 -3.58 17.95 12.44
N LYS A 138 -3.11 19.20 12.61
CA LYS A 138 -2.29 19.88 11.60
C LYS A 138 -0.95 19.17 11.38
N GLU A 139 -0.27 18.75 12.45
CA GLU A 139 1.00 18.04 12.33
C GLU A 139 0.85 16.65 11.72
N ILE A 140 -0.24 15.92 12.02
CA ILE A 140 -0.55 14.65 11.34
C ILE A 140 -0.75 14.87 9.84
N ARG A 141 -1.62 15.83 9.45
CA ARG A 141 -1.83 16.16 8.02
C ARG A 141 -0.52 16.50 7.32
N ARG A 142 0.33 17.30 7.97
CA ARG A 142 1.64 17.68 7.44
C ARG A 142 2.55 16.46 7.24
N ALA A 143 2.71 15.62 8.25
CA ALA A 143 3.55 14.43 8.17
C ALA A 143 3.11 13.49 7.04
N PHE A 144 1.80 13.26 6.90
CA PHE A 144 1.25 12.43 5.83
C PHE A 144 1.46 13.05 4.44
N PHE A 145 1.25 14.36 4.32
CA PHE A 145 1.49 15.07 3.06
C PHE A 145 2.96 15.00 2.64
N GLU A 146 3.90 15.13 3.59
CA GLU A 146 5.34 14.98 3.33
C GLU A 146 5.69 13.55 2.87
N LEU A 147 5.12 12.51 3.50
CA LEU A 147 5.30 11.12 3.08
C LEU A 147 4.76 10.87 1.66
N PHE A 148 3.57 11.39 1.33
CA PHE A 148 3.05 11.34 -0.04
C PHE A 148 3.91 12.13 -1.02
N GLY A 149 4.40 13.30 -0.61
CA GLY A 149 5.30 14.14 -1.41
C GLY A 149 6.52 13.35 -1.88
N ASN A 150 7.13 12.56 -0.99
CA ASN A 150 8.28 11.73 -1.34
C ASN A 150 7.97 10.74 -2.47
N VAL A 151 6.77 10.15 -2.47
CA VAL A 151 6.32 9.27 -3.55
C VAL A 151 6.26 10.04 -4.87
N PHE A 152 5.62 11.20 -4.91
CA PHE A 152 5.43 11.93 -6.17
C PHE A 152 6.71 12.58 -6.71
N TYR A 153 7.56 13.10 -5.82
CA TYR A 153 8.77 13.81 -6.24
C TYR A 153 9.95 12.88 -6.56
N HIS A 154 10.05 11.73 -5.89
CA HIS A 154 11.28 10.94 -5.93
C HIS A 154 11.11 9.52 -6.47
N SER A 155 9.92 8.92 -6.38
CA SER A 155 9.77 7.51 -6.79
C SER A 155 9.77 7.29 -8.30
N ARG A 156 9.35 8.26 -9.12
CA ARG A 156 9.11 8.05 -10.56
C ARG A 156 8.15 6.86 -10.83
N SER A 157 7.23 6.56 -9.90
CA SER A 157 6.29 5.45 -10.00
C SER A 157 5.30 5.62 -11.16
N SER A 158 5.26 4.66 -12.08
CA SER A 158 4.33 4.67 -13.23
C SER A 158 2.85 4.53 -12.84
N ILE A 159 2.58 4.06 -11.63
CA ILE A 159 1.22 3.88 -11.11
C ILE A 159 0.82 4.96 -10.10
N GLY A 160 1.72 5.90 -9.79
CA GLY A 160 1.54 6.87 -8.70
C GLY A 160 1.77 6.27 -7.32
N GLY A 161 1.21 6.95 -6.31
CA GLY A 161 1.23 6.51 -4.92
C GLY A 161 -0.06 5.82 -4.51
N LEU A 162 0.09 4.83 -3.64
CA LEU A 162 -0.98 4.06 -3.01
C LEU A 162 -0.87 4.20 -1.50
N VAL A 163 -2.03 4.31 -0.86
CA VAL A 163 -2.15 4.16 0.59
C VAL A 163 -3.28 3.19 0.89
N CYS A 164 -3.12 2.43 1.96
CA CYS A 164 -4.15 1.62 2.60
C CYS A 164 -3.80 1.55 4.08
N GLY A 165 -4.69 1.01 4.88
CA GLY A 165 -4.37 0.77 6.28
C GLY A 165 -5.37 -0.12 6.99
N GLN A 166 -5.10 -0.30 8.27
CA GLN A 166 -5.85 -1.19 9.14
C GLN A 166 -5.76 -0.71 10.58
N VAL A 167 -6.90 -0.68 11.25
CA VAL A 167 -7.02 -0.42 12.69
C VAL A 167 -6.91 -1.76 13.41
N TYR A 168 -6.13 -1.77 14.49
CA TYR A 168 -5.96 -2.90 15.39
C TYR A 168 -6.43 -2.48 16.80
N PRO A 169 -7.74 -2.61 17.09
CA PRO A 169 -8.32 -2.09 18.34
C PRO A 169 -7.68 -2.67 19.59
N ASN A 170 -7.38 -3.97 19.59
CA ASN A 170 -6.80 -4.67 20.74
C ASN A 170 -5.39 -4.19 21.11
N SER A 171 -4.68 -3.55 20.18
CA SER A 171 -3.36 -2.99 20.40
C SER A 171 -3.34 -1.47 20.33
N GLU A 172 -4.52 -0.82 20.22
CA GLU A 172 -4.65 0.64 20.10
C GLU A 172 -3.76 1.24 18.99
N GLU A 173 -3.63 0.51 17.87
CA GLU A 173 -2.71 0.87 16.79
C GLU A 173 -3.45 1.04 15.46
N ILE A 174 -3.09 2.09 14.73
CA ILE A 174 -3.45 2.24 13.31
C ILE A 174 -2.21 2.02 12.47
N GLN A 175 -2.27 1.05 11.57
CA GLN A 175 -1.25 0.86 10.55
C GLN A 175 -1.67 1.57 9.28
N ILE A 176 -0.80 2.43 8.77
CA ILE A 176 -0.97 3.05 7.46
C ILE A 176 0.24 2.69 6.62
N VAL A 177 -0.03 2.23 5.40
CA VAL A 177 0.97 1.68 4.51
C VAL A 177 0.97 2.49 3.23
N PHE A 178 2.12 3.10 2.96
CA PHE A 178 2.39 3.77 1.70
C PHE A 178 3.11 2.81 0.77
N TYR A 179 2.72 2.84 -0.50
CA TYR A 179 3.34 2.02 -1.52
C TYR A 179 3.47 2.81 -2.82
N ASP A 180 4.60 2.65 -3.46
CA ASP A 180 4.84 3.05 -4.83
C ASP A 180 5.62 1.93 -5.55
N ALA A 181 5.52 1.90 -6.88
CA ALA A 181 6.27 0.95 -7.70
C ALA A 181 7.38 1.68 -8.48
N GLY A 182 8.04 2.61 -7.81
CA GLY A 182 9.08 3.46 -8.34
C GLY A 182 10.50 2.96 -8.09
N ILE A 183 11.45 3.87 -8.22
CA ILE A 183 12.85 3.68 -7.84
C ILE A 183 13.00 3.87 -6.32
N GLY A 184 13.61 2.89 -5.66
CA GLY A 184 13.92 3.00 -4.24
C GLY A 184 15.08 3.94 -3.95
N LEU A 185 15.14 4.49 -2.72
CA LEU A 185 16.14 5.47 -2.28
C LEU A 185 17.58 5.05 -2.61
N ALA A 186 17.96 3.81 -2.31
CA ALA A 186 19.31 3.32 -2.56
C ALA A 186 19.68 3.35 -4.06
N ARG A 187 18.72 3.13 -4.95
CA ARG A 187 18.95 3.27 -6.40
C ARG A 187 19.02 4.75 -6.80
N CYS A 188 18.14 5.60 -6.28
CA CYS A 188 18.19 7.05 -6.53
C CYS A 188 19.57 7.63 -6.16
N VAL A 189 20.08 7.28 -4.98
CA VAL A 189 21.38 7.74 -4.51
C VAL A 189 22.50 7.22 -5.42
N ARG A 190 22.49 5.94 -5.80
CA ARG A 190 23.50 5.37 -6.71
C ARG A 190 23.47 5.95 -8.12
N GLU A 191 22.34 6.47 -8.59
CA GLU A 191 22.24 7.17 -9.88
C GLU A 191 22.92 8.55 -9.84
N VAL A 192 23.08 9.15 -8.65
CA VAL A 192 23.71 10.48 -8.46
C VAL A 192 25.14 10.37 -7.92
N VAL A 193 25.41 9.35 -7.09
CA VAL A 193 26.67 9.14 -6.40
C VAL A 193 27.10 7.68 -6.56
N SER A 194 28.21 7.45 -7.28
CA SER A 194 28.72 6.09 -7.54
C SER A 194 29.21 5.37 -6.30
N SER A 195 29.77 6.12 -5.33
CA SER A 195 30.16 5.65 -4.01
C SER A 195 30.45 6.84 -3.10
N PHE A 196 30.18 6.71 -1.80
CA PHE A 196 30.67 7.65 -0.81
C PHE A 196 32.08 7.22 -0.36
N GLN A 197 32.97 8.18 -0.19
CA GLN A 197 34.34 7.92 0.27
C GLN A 197 34.37 7.49 1.75
N SER A 198 33.36 7.91 2.52
CA SER A 198 33.19 7.62 3.94
C SER A 198 31.75 7.96 4.39
N ASP A 199 31.34 7.47 5.56
CA ASP A 199 30.01 7.72 6.14
C ASP A 199 29.76 9.22 6.41
N ASP A 200 30.78 9.97 6.86
CA ASP A 200 30.68 11.42 7.08
C ASP A 200 30.40 12.18 5.78
N LYS A 201 31.00 11.76 4.66
CA LYS A 201 30.74 12.36 3.34
C LYS A 201 29.35 12.02 2.80
N ALA A 202 28.80 10.86 3.16
CA ALA A 202 27.42 10.52 2.86
C ALA A 202 26.44 11.43 3.61
N ILE A 203 26.69 11.67 4.90
CA ILE A 203 25.88 12.58 5.72
C ILE A 203 26.00 14.03 5.22
N GLU A 204 27.22 14.50 4.93
CA GLU A 204 27.44 15.85 4.39
C GLU A 204 26.71 16.07 3.07
N TRP A 205 26.68 15.07 2.19
CA TRP A 205 25.91 15.13 0.95
C TRP A 205 24.40 15.18 1.19
N ALA A 206 23.88 14.43 2.15
CA ALA A 206 22.44 14.36 2.44
C ALA A 206 21.88 15.64 3.09
N LEU A 207 22.73 16.45 3.73
CA LEU A 207 22.33 17.66 4.47
C LEU A 207 22.58 18.97 3.70
N ARG A 208 23.12 18.90 2.48
CA ARG A 208 23.29 20.05 1.58
C ARG A 208 22.02 20.30 0.76
#